data_AF-A0A3R9DYW3-F1
#
_entry.id   AF-A0A3R9DYW3-F1
#
_cell.length_a   1.000
_cell.length_b   1.000
_cell.length_c   1.000
_cell.angle_alpha   90.00
_cell.angle_beta   90.00
_cell.angle_gamma   90.00
#
_symmetry.space_group_name_H-M   'P 1'
#
loop_
_entity.id
_entity.type
_entity.pdbx_description
1 polymer ?
#
loop_
_entity_poly.entity_id
_entity_poly.type
_entity_poly.pdbx_seq_one_letter_code
_entity_poly.pdbx_strand_id
1 'polypeptide(L)'
;MNLKSKKKEIKTEVKPKLIGKPDIIEKETGNYVYTPKQVEQLEDLVTAAVTVKKDYKHLQTTDLVQENKNLSEKIYQKTKENEQLKKELVSASFEISSLKGDISDLTAHINDLKENIKVLYENTKKVFKEQFKAFRGLIKNELDMKGVDNHFEREHGRESKKEMSRRRGYDMER
;
A
#
# COMPACT_ATOMS: atom_id res chain seq x y z
N MET A 1 -19.63 -50.73 26.93
CA MET A 1 -20.67 -50.40 27.94
C MET A 1 -22.02 -50.88 27.42
N ASN A 2 -22.80 -51.63 28.19
CA ASN A 2 -24.08 -52.18 27.73
C ASN A 2 -25.23 -51.68 28.61
N LEU A 3 -25.72 -50.48 28.29
CA LEU A 3 -26.86 -49.82 28.93
C LEU A 3 -28.21 -50.28 28.34
N LYS A 4 -28.26 -51.43 27.65
CA LYS A 4 -29.55 -51.98 27.20
C LYS A 4 -30.29 -52.52 28.42
N SER A 5 -31.47 -51.95 28.70
CA SER A 5 -32.40 -52.55 29.65
C SER A 5 -32.89 -53.87 29.08
N LYS A 6 -33.00 -54.89 29.93
CA LYS A 6 -33.47 -56.22 29.49
C LYS A 6 -34.98 -56.39 29.64
N LYS A 7 -35.64 -55.53 30.43
CA LYS A 7 -37.08 -55.62 30.77
C LYS A 7 -37.67 -54.23 31.06
N LYS A 8 -38.96 -54.07 30.78
CA LYS A 8 -39.78 -52.95 31.27
C LYS A 8 -40.35 -53.28 32.64
N GLU A 9 -40.64 -52.26 33.44
CA GLU A 9 -41.29 -52.43 34.74
C GLU A 9 -42.74 -52.89 34.52
N ILE A 10 -43.20 -53.90 35.28
CA ILE A 10 -44.56 -54.43 35.24
C ILE A 10 -45.25 -54.09 36.54
N LYS A 11 -46.42 -53.43 36.46
CA LYS A 11 -47.27 -53.16 37.60
C LYS A 11 -48.31 -54.27 37.73
N THR A 12 -48.36 -54.92 38.88
CA THR A 12 -49.30 -56.00 39.19
C THR A 12 -50.41 -55.49 40.10
N GLU A 13 -51.66 -55.58 39.65
CA GLU A 13 -52.85 -55.27 40.44
C GLU A 13 -53.55 -56.58 40.84
N VAL A 14 -53.73 -56.81 42.14
CA VAL A 14 -54.40 -57.99 42.68
C VAL A 14 -55.83 -57.62 43.06
N LYS A 15 -56.82 -58.23 42.41
CA LYS A 15 -58.25 -58.04 42.73
C LYS A 15 -58.77 -59.23 43.53
N PRO A 16 -59.11 -59.06 44.82
CA PRO A 16 -59.62 -60.15 45.65
C PRO A 16 -61.03 -60.57 45.21
N LYS A 17 -61.30 -61.88 45.23
CA LYS A 17 -62.61 -62.50 44.96
C LYS A 17 -63.19 -63.09 46.25
N LEU A 18 -64.51 -63.14 46.35
CA LEU A 18 -65.22 -63.69 47.52
C LEU A 18 -65.04 -65.21 47.69
N ILE A 19 -64.79 -65.96 46.61
CA ILE A 19 -64.51 -67.41 46.64
C ILE A 19 -63.46 -67.72 45.56
N GLY A 20 -62.42 -68.46 45.91
CA GLY A 20 -61.34 -68.86 45.00
C GLY A 20 -60.11 -67.94 45.02
N LYS A 21 -59.13 -68.23 44.17
CA LYS A 21 -57.87 -67.45 44.10
C LYS A 21 -58.11 -66.05 43.49
N PRO A 22 -57.39 -65.01 43.94
CA PRO A 22 -57.54 -63.65 43.44
C PRO A 22 -57.09 -63.49 41.97
N ASP A 23 -57.67 -62.50 41.27
CA ASP A 23 -57.27 -62.16 39.89
C ASP A 23 -56.01 -61.28 39.90
N ILE A 24 -55.03 -61.66 39.08
CA ILE A 24 -53.76 -60.95 38.92
C ILE A 24 -53.78 -60.27 37.55
N ILE A 25 -53.70 -58.94 37.51
CA ILE A 25 -53.62 -58.15 36.28
C ILE A 25 -52.21 -57.53 36.20
N GLU A 26 -51.44 -57.91 35.19
CA GLU A 26 -50.13 -57.34 34.90
C GLU A 26 -50.23 -56.30 33.78
N LYS A 27 -49.67 -55.11 33.99
CA LYS A 27 -49.57 -54.05 32.96
C LYS A 27 -48.12 -53.61 32.86
N GLU A 28 -47.55 -53.69 31.66
CA GLU A 28 -46.27 -53.03 31.39
C GLU A 28 -46.41 -51.52 31.60
N THR A 29 -45.45 -50.96 32.31
CA THR A 29 -45.29 -49.51 32.44
C THR A 29 -44.41 -48.97 31.31
N GLY A 30 -44.35 -47.63 31.17
CA GLY A 30 -43.41 -46.97 30.26
C GLY A 30 -41.96 -46.96 30.75
N ASN A 31 -41.69 -47.44 31.97
CA ASN A 31 -40.38 -47.34 32.61
C ASN A 31 -39.49 -48.55 32.26
N TYR A 32 -38.19 -48.29 32.14
CA TYR A 32 -37.18 -49.31 31.92
C TYR A 32 -36.48 -49.68 33.24
N VAL A 33 -36.29 -50.97 33.46
CA VAL A 33 -35.61 -51.47 34.66
C VAL A 33 -34.13 -51.66 34.38
N TYR A 34 -33.32 -50.99 35.19
CA TYR A 34 -31.87 -51.10 35.20
C TYR A 34 -31.40 -51.78 36.47
N THR A 35 -30.33 -52.57 36.36
CA THR A 35 -29.70 -53.12 37.56
C THR A 35 -28.91 -52.02 38.28
N PRO A 36 -28.70 -52.13 39.61
CA PRO A 36 -27.86 -51.17 40.35
C PRO A 36 -26.50 -50.96 39.68
N LYS A 37 -25.88 -52.03 39.19
CA LYS A 37 -24.60 -51.97 38.46
C LYS A 37 -24.66 -51.18 37.14
N GLN A 38 -25.78 -51.19 36.43
CA GLN A 38 -25.95 -50.39 35.21
C GLN A 38 -26.14 -48.90 35.53
N VAL A 39 -26.84 -48.61 36.63
CA VAL A 39 -27.02 -47.23 37.12
C VAL A 39 -25.68 -46.67 37.58
N GLU A 40 -24.94 -47.42 38.39
CA GLU A 40 -23.59 -47.05 38.86
C GLU A 40 -22.63 -46.76 37.68
N GLN A 41 -22.63 -47.60 36.65
CA GLN A 41 -21.83 -47.36 35.44
C GLN A 41 -22.24 -46.08 34.69
N LEU A 42 -23.53 -45.77 34.66
CA LEU A 42 -24.02 -44.54 34.04
C LEU A 42 -23.60 -43.32 34.85
N GLU A 43 -23.71 -43.38 36.17
CA GLU A 43 -23.28 -42.34 37.09
C GLU A 43 -21.78 -42.06 36.96
N ASP A 44 -20.95 -43.10 36.89
CA ASP A 44 -19.50 -42.97 36.68
C ASP A 44 -19.18 -42.26 35.35
N LEU A 45 -19.85 -42.65 34.27
CA LEU A 45 -19.63 -42.06 32.95
C LEU A 45 -20.08 -40.59 32.92
N VAL A 46 -21.25 -40.29 33.49
CA VAL A 46 -21.76 -38.92 33.57
C VAL A 46 -20.80 -38.07 34.39
N THR A 47 -20.33 -38.58 35.53
CA THR A 47 -19.37 -37.89 36.39
C THR A 47 -18.06 -37.61 35.65
N ALA A 48 -17.49 -38.63 34.97
CA ALA A 48 -16.30 -38.46 34.16
C ALA A 48 -16.48 -37.42 33.04
N ALA A 49 -17.61 -37.47 32.33
CA ALA A 49 -17.92 -36.53 31.26
C ALA A 49 -18.06 -35.08 31.78
N VAL A 50 -18.69 -34.89 32.93
CA VAL A 50 -18.81 -33.58 33.59
C VAL A 50 -17.43 -33.05 33.99
N THR A 51 -16.57 -33.89 34.57
CA THR A 51 -15.20 -33.52 34.94
C THR A 51 -14.38 -33.11 33.72
N VAL A 52 -14.35 -33.93 32.66
CA VAL A 52 -13.64 -33.61 31.40
C VAL A 52 -14.14 -32.30 30.80
N LYS A 53 -15.46 -32.07 30.79
CA LYS A 53 -16.04 -30.82 30.29
C LYS A 53 -15.61 -29.62 31.12
N LYS A 54 -15.54 -29.76 32.45
CA LYS A 54 -15.09 -28.70 33.36
C LYS A 54 -13.62 -28.38 33.14
N ASP A 55 -12.77 -29.40 33.04
CA ASP A 55 -11.33 -29.24 32.82
C ASP A 55 -11.04 -28.61 31.46
N TYR A 56 -11.75 -29.03 30.41
CA TYR A 56 -11.63 -28.41 29.09
C TYR A 56 -12.01 -26.92 29.11
N LYS A 57 -13.11 -26.58 29.79
CA LYS A 57 -13.49 -25.16 29.96
C LYS A 57 -12.42 -24.37 30.71
N HIS A 58 -11.83 -24.96 31.75
CA HIS A 58 -10.75 -24.32 32.50
C HIS A 58 -9.51 -24.11 31.62
N LEU A 59 -9.10 -25.13 30.86
CA LEU A 59 -8.00 -25.04 29.89
C LEU A 59 -8.23 -23.92 28.86
N GLN A 60 -9.46 -23.79 28.34
CA GLN A 60 -9.81 -22.71 27.41
C GLN A 60 -9.71 -21.31 28.03
N THR A 61 -9.83 -21.19 29.35
CA THR A 61 -9.67 -19.91 30.08
C THR A 61 -8.25 -19.67 30.59
N THR A 62 -7.32 -20.59 30.37
CA THR A 62 -5.93 -20.37 30.75
C THR A 62 -5.32 -19.24 29.93
N ASP A 63 -4.39 -18.52 30.57
CA ASP A 63 -3.71 -17.37 29.97
C ASP A 63 -3.02 -17.76 28.65
N LEU A 64 -2.41 -18.95 28.58
CA LEU A 64 -1.74 -19.42 27.35
C LEU A 64 -2.70 -19.58 26.17
N VAL A 65 -3.90 -20.12 26.38
CA VAL A 65 -4.88 -20.28 25.30
C VAL A 65 -5.42 -18.93 24.84
N GLN A 66 -5.68 -18.02 25.77
CA GLN A 66 -6.17 -16.68 25.46
C GLN A 66 -5.09 -15.84 24.75
N GLU A 67 -3.84 -15.90 25.22
CA GLU A 67 -2.71 -15.25 24.59
C GLU A 67 -2.48 -15.78 23.18
N ASN A 68 -2.54 -17.09 22.97
CA ASN A 68 -2.38 -17.69 21.63
C ASN A 68 -3.47 -17.21 20.66
N LYS A 69 -4.74 -17.14 21.09
CA LYS A 69 -5.83 -16.56 20.30
C LYS A 69 -5.54 -15.09 19.95
N ASN A 70 -5.15 -14.29 20.94
CA ASN A 70 -4.82 -12.88 20.75
C ASN A 70 -3.62 -12.67 19.81
N LEU A 71 -2.59 -13.51 19.92
CA LEU A 71 -1.42 -13.48 19.04
C LEU A 71 -1.81 -13.87 17.61
N SER A 72 -2.65 -14.89 17.45
CA SER A 72 -3.15 -15.30 16.14
C SER A 72 -3.93 -14.18 15.45
N GLU A 73 -4.81 -13.50 16.19
CA GLU A 73 -5.55 -12.33 15.71
C GLU A 73 -4.59 -11.19 15.30
N LYS A 74 -3.61 -10.86 16.15
CA LYS A 74 -2.59 -9.83 15.87
C LYS A 74 -1.76 -10.16 14.63
N ILE A 75 -1.35 -11.43 14.47
CA ILE A 75 -0.60 -11.89 13.30
C ILE A 75 -1.44 -11.75 12.03
N TYR A 76 -2.73 -12.11 12.09
CA TYR A 76 -3.64 -11.96 10.95
C TYR A 76 -3.76 -10.49 10.53
N GLN A 77 -4.02 -9.59 11.48
CA GLN A 77 -4.13 -8.15 11.18
C GLN A 77 -2.83 -7.58 10.63
N LYS A 78 -1.68 -7.92 11.24
CA LYS A 78 -0.37 -7.47 10.74
C LYS A 78 -0.05 -8.01 9.35
N THR A 79 -0.42 -9.25 9.06
CA THR A 79 -0.23 -9.83 7.73
C THR A 79 -1.03 -9.04 6.69
N LYS A 80 -2.29 -8.72 6.99
CA LYS A 80 -3.17 -7.92 6.12
C LYS A 80 -2.64 -6.50 5.90
N GLU A 81 -2.19 -5.83 6.96
CA GLU A 81 -1.55 -4.51 6.89
C GLU A 81 -0.30 -4.56 6.00
N ASN A 82 0.54 -5.58 6.17
CA ASN A 82 1.77 -5.74 5.41
C ASN A 82 1.51 -6.03 3.92
N GLU A 83 0.46 -6.78 3.58
CA GLU A 83 0.00 -6.95 2.20
C GLU A 83 -0.46 -5.64 1.56
N GLN A 84 -1.17 -4.81 2.33
CA GLN A 84 -1.62 -3.50 1.86
C GLN A 84 -0.43 -2.56 1.62
N LEU A 85 0.51 -2.50 2.57
CA LEU A 85 1.73 -1.70 2.44
C LEU A 85 2.58 -2.13 1.23
N LYS A 86 2.64 -3.44 0.93
CA LYS A 86 3.32 -3.92 -0.28
C LYS A 86 2.68 -3.41 -1.57
N LYS A 87 1.34 -3.36 -1.63
CA LYS A 87 0.62 -2.80 -2.80
C LYS A 87 0.90 -1.32 -2.97
N GLU A 88 0.86 -0.57 -1.87
CA GLU A 88 1.17 0.87 -1.86
C GLU A 88 2.62 1.14 -2.30
N LEU A 89 3.57 0.35 -1.82
CA LEU A 89 4.98 0.42 -2.22
C LEU A 89 5.15 0.22 -3.74
N VAL A 90 4.49 -0.79 -4.31
CA VAL A 90 4.55 -1.06 -5.75
C VAL A 90 3.93 0.09 -6.56
N SER A 91 2.79 0.63 -6.10
CA SER A 91 2.14 1.78 -6.75
C SER A 91 3.05 3.01 -6.73
N ALA A 92 3.60 3.36 -5.57
CA ALA A 92 4.51 4.49 -5.42
C ALA A 92 5.77 4.33 -6.28
N SER A 93 6.31 3.12 -6.39
CA SER A 93 7.46 2.82 -7.25
C SER A 93 7.15 3.07 -8.74
N PHE A 94 5.94 2.73 -9.18
CA PHE A 94 5.50 3.00 -10.55
C PHE A 94 5.34 4.51 -10.81
N GLU A 95 4.73 5.24 -9.88
CA GLU A 95 4.60 6.70 -9.97
C GLU A 95 5.96 7.40 -10.04
N ILE A 96 6.92 7.00 -9.19
CA ILE A 96 8.30 7.52 -9.23
C ILE A 96 8.94 7.27 -10.58
N SER A 97 8.75 6.08 -11.15
CA SER A 97 9.30 5.72 -12.46
C SER A 97 8.69 6.56 -13.58
N SER A 98 7.37 6.80 -13.54
CA SER A 98 6.67 7.68 -14.48
C SER A 98 7.20 9.12 -14.40
N LEU A 99 7.25 9.69 -13.19
CA LEU A 99 7.74 11.05 -12.96
C LEU A 99 9.19 11.24 -13.40
N LYS A 100 10.03 10.21 -13.23
CA LYS A 100 11.41 10.23 -13.74
C LYS A 100 11.45 10.31 -15.27
N GLY A 101 10.51 9.64 -15.95
CA GLY A 101 10.30 9.76 -17.39
C GLY A 101 9.93 11.19 -17.78
N ASP A 102 8.91 11.75 -17.13
CA ASP A 102 8.43 13.11 -17.40
C ASP A 102 9.55 14.16 -17.21
N ILE A 103 10.36 14.01 -16.15
CA ILE A 103 11.52 14.87 -15.90
C ILE A 103 12.56 14.75 -17.02
N SER A 104 12.82 13.54 -17.53
CA SER A 104 13.75 13.32 -18.64
C SER A 104 13.26 14.01 -19.92
N ASP A 105 11.98 13.86 -20.25
CA ASP A 105 11.37 14.46 -21.43
C ASP A 105 11.37 15.98 -21.36
N LEU A 106 10.99 16.55 -20.21
CA LEU A 106 11.07 17.99 -19.97
C LEU A 106 12.50 18.52 -20.08
N THR A 107 13.48 17.77 -19.57
CA THR A 107 14.90 18.14 -19.67
C THR A 107 15.36 18.18 -21.14
N ALA A 108 14.93 17.20 -21.95
CA ALA A 108 15.21 17.20 -23.38
C ALA A 108 14.59 18.43 -24.07
N HIS A 109 13.31 18.72 -23.82
CA HIS A 109 12.64 19.89 -24.39
C HIS A 109 13.30 21.22 -23.98
N ILE A 110 13.75 21.36 -22.73
CA ILE A 110 14.46 22.56 -22.27
C ILE A 110 15.78 22.74 -23.03
N ASN A 111 16.51 21.64 -23.27
CA ASN A 111 17.77 21.70 -24.02
C ASN A 111 17.55 22.11 -25.48
N ASP A 112 16.52 21.56 -26.13
CA ASP A 112 16.15 21.93 -27.50
C ASP A 112 15.75 23.40 -27.60
N LEU A 113 14.93 23.88 -26.66
CA LEU A 113 14.55 25.29 -26.58
C LEU A 113 15.76 26.20 -26.38
N LYS A 114 16.71 25.80 -25.52
CA LYS A 114 17.94 26.54 -25.28
C LYS A 114 18.78 26.66 -26.56
N GLU A 115 18.91 25.59 -27.34
CA GLU A 115 19.64 25.64 -28.61
C GLU A 115 18.90 26.49 -29.64
N ASN A 116 17.58 26.37 -29.73
CA ASN A 116 16.76 27.23 -30.60
C ASN A 116 16.93 28.72 -30.28
N ILE A 117 16.92 29.10 -29.01
CA ILE A 117 17.16 30.48 -28.57
C ILE A 117 18.56 30.95 -28.98
N LYS A 118 19.58 30.10 -28.82
CA LYS A 118 20.95 30.43 -29.20
C LYS A 118 21.10 30.64 -30.71
N VAL A 119 20.51 29.75 -31.52
CA VAL A 119 20.48 29.88 -32.99
C VAL A 119 19.74 31.16 -33.39
N LEU A 120 18.58 31.42 -32.79
CA LEU A 120 17.82 32.64 -33.05
C LEU A 120 18.64 33.89 -32.72
N TYR A 121 19.31 33.90 -31.57
CA TYR A 121 20.16 35.01 -31.14
C TYR A 121 21.31 35.27 -32.13
N GLU A 122 22.05 34.24 -32.52
CA GLU A 122 23.17 34.40 -33.46
C GLU A 122 22.70 34.84 -34.85
N ASN A 123 21.59 34.29 -35.36
CA ASN A 123 21.00 34.71 -36.62
C ASN A 123 20.53 36.16 -36.57
N THR A 124 19.82 36.54 -35.51
CA THR A 124 19.30 37.90 -35.30
C THR A 124 20.47 38.89 -35.23
N LYS A 125 21.49 38.59 -34.43
CA LYS A 125 22.72 39.38 -34.31
C LYS A 125 23.44 39.53 -35.65
N LYS A 126 23.51 38.47 -36.46
CA LYS A 126 24.12 38.52 -37.80
C LYS A 126 23.32 39.44 -38.74
N VAL A 127 22.01 39.25 -38.84
CA VAL A 127 21.12 40.06 -39.68
C VAL A 127 21.20 41.53 -39.28
N PHE A 128 21.08 41.85 -38.00
CA PHE A 128 21.20 43.23 -37.52
C PHE A 128 22.58 43.82 -37.78
N LYS A 129 23.66 43.05 -37.62
CA LYS A 129 25.02 43.51 -37.94
C LYS A 129 25.18 43.84 -39.43
N GLU A 130 24.61 43.03 -40.31
CA GLU A 130 24.64 43.25 -41.76
C GLU A 130 23.80 44.48 -42.16
N GLN A 131 22.57 44.58 -41.65
CA GLN A 131 21.71 45.75 -41.89
C GLN A 131 22.34 47.04 -41.35
N PHE A 132 22.91 47.02 -40.15
CA PHE A 132 23.55 48.19 -39.56
C PHE A 132 24.82 48.59 -40.32
N LYS A 133 25.59 47.63 -40.84
CA LYS A 133 26.73 47.91 -41.73
C LYS A 133 26.27 48.59 -43.02
N ALA A 134 25.22 48.07 -43.67
CA ALA A 134 24.68 48.65 -44.89
C ALA A 134 24.18 50.08 -44.65
N PHE A 135 23.40 50.29 -43.59
CA PHE A 135 22.93 51.60 -43.17
C PHE A 135 24.07 52.58 -42.88
N ARG A 136 25.06 52.16 -42.10
CA ARG A 136 26.28 52.93 -41.80
C ARG A 136 27.04 53.32 -43.07
N GLY A 137 27.13 52.42 -44.05
CA GLY A 137 27.72 52.69 -45.35
C GLY A 137 26.97 53.77 -46.14
N LEU A 138 25.64 53.71 -46.16
CA LEU A 138 24.81 54.75 -46.81
C LEU A 138 25.01 56.12 -46.17
N ILE A 139 24.96 56.20 -44.84
CA ILE A 139 25.18 57.46 -44.11
C ILE A 139 26.59 58.00 -44.36
N LYS A 140 27.60 57.14 -44.35
CA LYS A 140 28.97 57.55 -44.63
C LYS A 140 29.10 58.15 -46.04
N ASN A 141 28.59 57.47 -47.06
CA ASN A 141 28.66 57.95 -48.45
C ASN A 141 27.97 59.32 -48.60
N GLU A 142 26.79 59.49 -47.97
CA GLU A 142 26.04 60.75 -48.00
C GLU A 142 26.81 61.91 -47.32
N LEU A 143 27.44 61.65 -46.17
CA LEU A 143 28.25 62.64 -45.46
C LEU A 143 29.54 62.98 -46.22
N ASP A 144 30.21 61.97 -46.80
CA ASP A 144 31.41 62.14 -47.62
C ASP A 144 31.09 63.00 -48.86
N MET A 145 29.94 62.78 -49.53
CA MET A 145 29.46 63.60 -50.65
C MET A 145 29.21 65.07 -50.25
N LYS A 146 28.78 65.30 -49.01
CA LYS A 146 28.54 66.63 -48.46
C LYS A 146 29.79 67.27 -47.84
N GLY A 147 30.93 66.57 -47.83
CA GLY A 147 32.17 67.02 -47.18
C GLY A 147 32.05 67.17 -45.66
N VAL A 148 31.08 66.51 -45.03
CA VAL A 148 30.80 66.59 -43.59
C VAL A 148 31.52 65.46 -42.86
N ASP A 149 32.30 65.79 -41.84
CA ASP A 149 33.00 64.80 -41.03
C ASP A 149 32.03 63.88 -40.28
N ASN A 150 32.25 62.57 -40.37
CA ASN A 150 31.44 61.59 -39.68
C ASN A 150 31.95 61.34 -38.25
N HIS A 151 31.41 62.09 -37.30
CA HIS A 151 31.76 61.99 -35.89
C HIS A 151 31.51 60.59 -35.30
N PHE A 152 30.47 59.91 -35.76
CA PHE A 152 30.11 58.56 -35.29
C PHE A 152 31.21 57.54 -35.62
N GLU A 153 31.81 57.61 -36.81
CA GLU A 153 32.92 56.72 -37.20
C GLU A 153 34.20 56.98 -36.44
N ARG A 154 34.48 58.25 -36.17
CA ARG A 154 35.65 58.67 -35.42
C ARG A 154 35.61 58.14 -33.98
N GLU A 155 34.48 58.29 -33.30
CA GLU A 155 34.30 57.79 -31.94
C GLU A 155 34.27 56.26 -31.89
N HIS A 156 33.53 55.61 -32.79
CA HIS A 156 33.53 54.15 -32.88
C HIS A 156 34.94 53.58 -33.10
N GLY A 157 35.76 54.22 -33.96
CA GLY A 157 37.15 53.83 -34.16
C GLY A 157 38.03 54.04 -32.92
N ARG A 158 37.79 55.09 -32.15
CA ARG A 158 38.47 55.33 -30.86
C ARG A 158 38.10 54.30 -29.81
N GLU A 159 36.82 53.98 -29.67
CA GLU A 159 36.32 52.96 -28.73
C GLU A 159 36.82 51.57 -29.10
N SER A 160 36.76 51.19 -30.38
CA SER A 160 37.27 49.90 -30.86
C SER A 160 38.75 49.71 -30.54
N LYS A 161 39.56 50.78 -30.68
CA LYS A 161 40.98 50.76 -30.29
C LYS A 161 41.15 50.59 -28.77
N LYS A 162 40.35 51.31 -27.96
CA LYS A 162 40.36 51.17 -26.48
C LYS A 162 39.98 49.75 -26.04
N GLU A 163 38.97 49.14 -26.66
CA GLU A 163 38.52 47.78 -26.33
C GLU A 163 39.58 46.73 -26.67
N MET A 164 40.20 46.83 -27.85
CA MET A 164 41.31 45.96 -28.25
C MET A 164 42.52 46.07 -27.29
N SER A 165 42.83 47.27 -26.82
CA SER A 165 43.86 47.48 -25.80
C SER A 165 43.51 46.84 -24.46
N ARG A 166 42.24 46.93 -24.02
CA ARG A 166 41.78 46.27 -22.78
C ARG A 166 41.86 44.75 -22.88
N ARG A 167 41.41 44.15 -23.98
CA ARG A 167 41.48 42.69 -24.18
C ARG A 167 42.93 42.17 -24.16
N ARG A 168 43.87 42.89 -24.79
CA ARG A 168 45.30 42.52 -24.76
C ARG A 168 45.96 42.65 -23.38
N GLY A 169 45.45 43.54 -22.51
CA GLY A 169 45.95 43.68 -21.14
C GLY A 169 45.66 42.46 -20.27
N TYR A 170 44.51 41.81 -20.47
CA TYR A 170 44.12 40.61 -19.71
C TYR A 170 44.88 39.34 -20.11
N ASP A 171 45.41 39.25 -21.34
CA ASP A 171 46.20 38.10 -21.80
C ASP A 171 47.66 38.11 -21.28
N MET A 172 48.13 39.22 -20.71
CA MET A 172 49.50 39.36 -20.17
C MET A 172 49.59 39.06 -18.66
N GLU A 173 48.47 38.76 -17.99
CA GLU A 173 48.37 38.52 -16.54
C GLU A 173 48.06 37.04 -16.19
N ARG A 174 48.33 36.08 -17.09
CA ARG A 174 48.17 34.64 -16.83
C ARG A 174 49.40 33.82 -17.14
#